data_AF-A0A838EH63-F1
#
_entry.id   AF-A0A838EH63-F1
#
_cell.length_a   1.000
_cell.length_b   1.000
_cell.length_c   1.000
_cell.angle_alpha   90.00
_cell.angle_beta   90.00
_cell.angle_gamma   90.00
#
_symmetry.space_group_name_H-M   'P 1'
#
loop_
_entity.id
_entity.type
_entity.pdbx_description
1 polymer ?
#
loop_
_entity_poly.entity_id
_entity_poly.type
_entity_poly.pdbx_seq_one_letter_code
_entity_poly.pdbx_strand_id
1 'polypeptide(L)'
;LGTQLLNAGVKPEYSVLAQAAAWNVPIYTSSPGDSSIGMNVARNALDGSKLTLDPLADVNETTAIVLSATRNGVIILGGGSPKNFYLQTQPQLWEVLGINKGGHDYFIQITADAPHWGGLSGATPSEAVSWGKIKPDQLKDTVVIYGDSTIALPLLSAYAISKAQPRPRKELFARREELLATLKDAYEVGKKVRI
;
A
#
# COMPACT_ATOMS: atom_id res chain seq x y z
N LEU A 1 -14.90 -5.85 7.02
CA LEU A 1 -14.69 -7.31 6.80
C LEU A 1 -13.87 -7.95 7.93
N GLY A 2 -12.65 -7.50 8.21
CA GLY A 2 -11.78 -8.14 9.23
C GLY A 2 -12.40 -8.28 10.63
N THR A 3 -13.09 -7.25 11.13
CA THR A 3 -13.83 -7.32 12.41
C THR A 3 -14.91 -8.40 12.42
N GLN A 4 -15.62 -8.61 11.29
CA GLN A 4 -16.62 -9.66 11.18
C GLN A 4 -15.96 -11.05 11.19
N LEU A 5 -14.79 -11.18 10.56
CA LEU A 5 -14.01 -12.42 10.61
C LEU A 5 -13.49 -12.74 12.01
N LEU A 6 -13.11 -11.74 12.81
CA LEU A 6 -12.75 -11.96 14.22
C LEU A 6 -13.91 -12.53 15.04
N ASN A 7 -15.13 -12.06 14.79
CA ASN A 7 -16.30 -12.44 15.57
C ASN A 7 -16.92 -13.78 15.14
N ALA A 8 -16.95 -14.04 13.82
CA ALA A 8 -17.72 -15.15 13.25
C ALA A 8 -16.93 -16.01 12.24
N GLY A 9 -15.65 -15.70 12.02
CA GLY A 9 -14.82 -16.45 11.08
C GLY A 9 -14.42 -17.82 11.62
N VAL A 10 -14.16 -18.76 10.72
CA VAL A 10 -13.57 -20.06 11.07
C VAL A 10 -12.06 -19.85 11.29
N LYS A 11 -11.59 -20.15 12.50
CA LYS A 11 -10.17 -20.02 12.92
C LYS A 11 -9.58 -18.62 12.62
N PRO A 12 -10.13 -17.56 13.22
CA PRO A 12 -9.71 -16.17 12.97
C PRO A 12 -8.23 -15.90 13.29
N GLU A 13 -7.60 -16.73 14.12
CA GLU A 13 -6.17 -16.68 14.45
C GLU A 13 -5.25 -16.91 13.23
N TYR A 14 -5.71 -17.63 12.20
CA TYR A 14 -4.94 -17.88 10.98
C TYR A 14 -5.28 -16.92 9.83
N SER A 15 -6.28 -16.05 10.00
CA SER A 15 -6.71 -15.12 8.95
C SER A 15 -5.94 -13.81 9.00
N VAL A 16 -5.23 -13.46 7.93
CA VAL A 16 -4.53 -12.17 7.79
C VAL A 16 -5.49 -10.99 7.97
N LEU A 17 -6.69 -11.06 7.39
CA LEU A 17 -7.69 -9.99 7.49
C LEU A 17 -8.23 -9.81 8.92
N ALA A 18 -8.43 -10.92 9.65
CA ALA A 18 -8.88 -10.87 11.03
C ALA A 18 -7.78 -10.30 11.94
N GLN A 19 -6.54 -10.79 11.80
CA GLN A 19 -5.41 -10.30 12.58
C GLN A 19 -5.10 -8.83 12.28
N ALA A 20 -5.17 -8.41 11.02
CA ALA A 20 -4.99 -7.00 10.66
C ALA A 20 -6.03 -6.10 11.33
N ALA A 21 -7.30 -6.53 11.40
CA ALA A 21 -8.33 -5.80 12.13
C ALA A 21 -8.06 -5.74 13.64
N ALA A 22 -7.60 -6.84 14.25
CA ALA A 22 -7.27 -6.86 15.69
C ALA A 22 -6.05 -5.99 16.03
N TRP A 23 -5.20 -5.67 15.05
CA TRP A 23 -3.96 -4.91 15.22
C TRP A 23 -4.04 -3.51 14.58
N ASN A 24 -5.23 -3.07 14.16
CA ASN A 24 -5.48 -1.81 13.45
C ASN A 24 -4.50 -1.56 12.28
N VAL A 25 -4.23 -2.61 11.51
CA VAL A 25 -3.47 -2.55 10.26
C VAL A 25 -4.46 -2.46 9.11
N PRO A 26 -4.49 -1.35 8.35
CA PRO A 26 -5.38 -1.24 7.21
C PRO A 26 -4.92 -2.16 6.07
N ILE A 27 -5.88 -2.72 5.34
CA ILE A 27 -5.64 -3.54 4.14
C ILE A 27 -6.44 -2.92 3.01
N TYR A 28 -5.76 -2.64 1.91
CA TYR A 28 -6.34 -2.06 0.70
C TYR A 28 -6.23 -3.03 -0.46
N THR A 29 -7.11 -2.87 -1.44
CA THR A 29 -7.02 -3.56 -2.73
C THR A 29 -7.24 -2.55 -3.84
N SER A 30 -6.35 -2.56 -4.82
CA SER A 30 -6.41 -1.64 -5.97
C SER A 30 -7.46 -2.04 -7.01
N SER A 31 -8.04 -3.24 -6.89
CA SER A 31 -9.01 -3.76 -7.86
C SER A 31 -10.10 -4.57 -7.13
N PRO A 32 -10.91 -3.92 -6.26
CA PRO A 32 -11.88 -4.63 -5.42
C PRO A 32 -12.96 -5.37 -6.23
N GLY A 33 -13.32 -4.86 -7.41
CA GLY A 33 -14.28 -5.49 -8.32
C GLY A 33 -13.78 -6.80 -8.93
N ASP A 34 -12.46 -6.94 -9.11
CA ASP A 34 -11.82 -8.15 -9.63
C ASP A 34 -11.56 -9.16 -8.50
N SER A 35 -12.66 -9.60 -7.87
CA SER A 35 -12.61 -10.56 -6.78
C SER A 35 -13.95 -11.23 -6.58
N SER A 36 -13.98 -12.41 -5.94
CA SER A 36 -15.24 -13.06 -5.56
C SER A 36 -16.10 -12.19 -4.63
N ILE A 37 -15.48 -11.32 -3.83
CA ILE A 37 -16.22 -10.34 -3.01
C ILE A 37 -16.88 -9.31 -3.92
N GLY A 38 -16.13 -8.75 -4.88
CA GLY A 38 -16.64 -7.82 -5.89
C GLY A 38 -17.80 -8.41 -6.70
N MET A 39 -17.68 -9.68 -7.11
CA MET A 39 -18.76 -10.40 -7.81
C MET A 39 -20.03 -10.52 -6.97
N ASN A 40 -19.90 -10.82 -5.67
CA ASN A 40 -21.06 -10.87 -4.76
C ASN A 40 -21.69 -9.49 -4.54
N VAL A 41 -20.88 -8.43 -4.44
CA VAL A 41 -21.39 -7.05 -4.36
C VAL A 41 -22.12 -6.69 -5.65
N ALA A 42 -21.59 -7.04 -6.82
CA ALA A 42 -22.25 -6.83 -8.11
C ALA A 42 -23.59 -7.57 -8.21
N ARG A 43 -23.66 -8.84 -7.76
CA ARG A 43 -24.92 -9.58 -7.66
C ARG A 43 -25.93 -8.86 -6.75
N ASN A 44 -25.51 -8.46 -5.56
CA ASN A 44 -26.37 -7.74 -4.61
C ASN A 44 -26.89 -6.41 -5.18
N ALA A 45 -26.12 -5.74 -6.04
CA ALA A 45 -26.56 -4.53 -6.70
C ALA A 45 -27.74 -4.78 -7.65
N LEU A 46 -27.80 -5.94 -8.33
CA LEU A 46 -28.96 -6.35 -9.12
C LEU A 46 -30.20 -6.60 -8.25
N ASP A 47 -30.00 -7.03 -7.01
CA ASP A 47 -31.06 -7.18 -6.00
C ASP A 47 -31.48 -5.83 -5.34
N GLY A 48 -30.96 -4.69 -5.84
CA GLY A 48 -31.28 -3.35 -5.34
C GLY A 48 -30.42 -2.86 -4.16
N SER A 49 -29.35 -3.58 -3.80
CA SER A 49 -28.41 -3.12 -2.78
C SER A 49 -27.71 -1.82 -3.19
N LYS A 50 -27.56 -0.90 -2.23
CA LYS A 50 -26.82 0.36 -2.40
C LYS A 50 -25.37 0.28 -1.90
N LEU A 51 -24.90 -0.91 -1.51
CA LEU A 51 -23.51 -1.10 -1.08
C LEU A 51 -22.58 -0.82 -2.26
N THR A 52 -21.70 0.17 -2.11
CA THR A 52 -20.68 0.52 -3.09
C THR A 52 -19.29 0.31 -2.53
N LEU A 53 -18.32 0.14 -3.44
CA LEU A 53 -16.89 0.12 -3.14
C LEU A 53 -16.30 1.40 -3.74
N ASP A 54 -15.52 2.14 -2.96
CA ASP A 54 -14.92 3.41 -3.38
C ASP A 54 -13.38 3.32 -3.39
N PRO A 55 -12.77 2.98 -4.53
CA PRO A 55 -11.31 2.97 -4.66
C PRO A 55 -10.67 4.35 -4.49
N LEU A 56 -11.42 5.45 -4.69
CA LEU A 56 -10.89 6.80 -4.54
C LEU A 56 -10.66 7.14 -3.06
N ALA A 57 -11.52 6.63 -2.17
CA ALA A 57 -11.29 6.70 -0.74
C ALA A 57 -9.97 6.02 -0.35
N ASP A 58 -9.69 4.84 -0.89
CA ASP A 58 -8.44 4.09 -0.63
C ASP A 58 -7.21 4.83 -1.14
N VAL A 59 -7.29 5.47 -2.32
CA VAL A 59 -6.19 6.31 -2.86
C VAL A 59 -5.88 7.46 -1.90
N ASN A 60 -6.89 8.16 -1.39
CA ASN A 60 -6.68 9.25 -0.45
C ASN A 60 -6.17 8.76 0.91
N GLU A 61 -6.68 7.64 1.43
CA GLU A 61 -6.28 7.12 2.73
C GLU A 61 -4.83 6.61 2.73
N THR A 62 -4.43 5.86 1.70
CA THR A 62 -3.04 5.42 1.54
C THR A 62 -2.08 6.60 1.37
N THR A 63 -2.49 7.61 0.61
CA THR A 63 -1.73 8.86 0.42
C THR A 63 -1.57 9.61 1.76
N ALA A 64 -2.61 9.67 2.57
CA ALA A 64 -2.58 10.30 3.90
C ALA A 64 -1.63 9.58 4.88
N ILE A 65 -1.61 8.24 4.84
CA ILE A 65 -0.66 7.42 5.62
C ILE A 65 0.78 7.75 5.21
N VAL A 66 1.05 7.79 3.90
CA VAL A 66 2.37 8.12 3.37
C VAL A 66 2.76 9.54 3.77
N LEU A 67 1.87 10.53 3.61
CA LEU A 67 2.11 11.92 3.99
C LEU A 67 2.57 12.07 5.44
N SER A 68 1.91 11.37 6.35
CA SER A 68 2.14 11.50 7.80
C SER A 68 3.36 10.74 8.30
N ALA A 69 3.97 9.88 7.47
CA ALA A 69 5.11 9.06 7.87
C ALA A 69 6.42 9.87 7.87
N THR A 70 7.19 9.84 8.97
CA THR A 70 8.55 10.43 9.01
C THR A 70 9.49 9.74 8.03
N ARG A 71 9.40 8.41 7.94
CA ARG A 71 10.01 7.58 6.91
C ARG A 71 9.02 6.52 6.46
N ASN A 72 9.06 6.18 5.18
CA ASN A 72 8.16 5.22 4.56
C ASN A 72 8.91 4.32 3.56
N GLY A 73 8.32 3.18 3.23
CA GLY A 73 8.94 2.23 2.31
C GLY A 73 8.10 0.97 2.17
N VAL A 74 8.54 0.09 1.28
CA VAL A 74 7.73 -1.05 0.86
C VAL A 74 8.56 -2.33 0.68
N ILE A 75 7.94 -3.46 1.01
CA ILE A 75 8.35 -4.79 0.59
C ILE A 75 7.29 -5.27 -0.39
N ILE A 76 7.66 -5.39 -1.66
CA ILE A 76 6.78 -5.82 -2.75
C ILE A 76 7.02 -7.31 -3.00
N LEU A 77 5.93 -8.08 -2.97
CA LEU A 77 5.93 -9.49 -3.34
C LEU A 77 5.23 -9.62 -4.70
N GLY A 78 6.01 -9.89 -5.75
CA GLY A 78 5.59 -9.87 -7.14
C GLY A 78 5.62 -8.48 -7.76
N GLY A 79 4.48 -8.06 -8.32
CA GLY A 79 4.33 -6.82 -9.07
C GLY A 79 2.87 -6.42 -9.25
N GLY A 80 2.51 -5.98 -10.45
CA GLY A 80 1.13 -5.70 -10.85
C GLY A 80 0.49 -4.51 -10.13
N SER A 81 -0.83 -4.57 -10.02
CA SER A 81 -1.65 -3.48 -9.47
C SER A 81 -1.24 -3.08 -8.04
N PRO A 82 -0.95 -3.99 -7.09
CA PRO A 82 -0.51 -3.62 -5.74
C PRO A 82 0.81 -2.83 -5.70
N LYS A 83 1.77 -3.16 -6.58
CA LYS A 83 3.05 -2.42 -6.70
C LYS A 83 2.78 -0.97 -7.05
N ASN A 84 2.00 -0.71 -8.10
CA ASN A 84 1.72 0.67 -8.49
C ASN A 84 0.81 1.38 -7.48
N PHE A 85 -0.15 0.67 -6.88
CA PHE A 85 -1.09 1.29 -5.95
C PHE A 85 -0.41 1.89 -4.71
N TYR A 86 0.63 1.24 -4.19
CA TYR A 86 1.45 1.83 -3.15
C TYR A 86 2.33 2.97 -3.71
N LEU A 87 3.07 2.71 -4.80
CA LEU A 87 4.07 3.66 -5.30
C LEU A 87 3.45 4.96 -5.85
N GLN A 88 2.22 4.92 -6.35
CA GLN A 88 1.52 6.11 -6.88
C GLN A 88 1.16 7.13 -5.79
N THR A 89 1.21 6.75 -4.50
CA THR A 89 0.98 7.69 -3.40
C THR A 89 1.92 8.90 -3.45
N GLN A 90 3.13 8.72 -4.00
CA GLN A 90 4.08 9.82 -4.16
C GLN A 90 3.69 10.78 -5.29
N PRO A 91 3.48 10.33 -6.56
CA PRO A 91 2.85 11.15 -7.59
C PRO A 91 1.54 11.79 -7.16
N GLN A 92 0.69 11.09 -6.40
CA GLN A 92 -0.53 11.66 -5.86
C GLN A 92 -0.23 12.86 -4.94
N LEU A 93 0.79 12.79 -4.09
CA LEU A 93 1.22 13.93 -3.27
C LEU A 93 1.78 15.07 -4.12
N TRP A 94 2.89 14.85 -4.83
CA TRP A 94 3.64 15.96 -5.41
C TRP A 94 3.04 16.46 -6.73
N GLU A 95 2.58 15.57 -7.59
CA GLU A 95 2.08 15.92 -8.93
C GLU A 95 0.62 16.33 -8.88
N VAL A 96 -0.22 15.55 -8.19
CA VAL A 96 -1.68 15.72 -8.20
C VAL A 96 -2.16 16.69 -7.11
N LEU A 97 -1.60 16.62 -5.91
CA LEU A 97 -2.01 17.47 -4.77
C LEU A 97 -1.08 18.67 -4.52
N GLY A 98 0.09 18.75 -5.17
CA GLY A 98 1.05 19.84 -4.99
C GLY A 98 1.77 19.82 -3.64
N ILE A 99 1.83 18.66 -2.97
CA ILE A 99 2.44 18.46 -1.66
C ILE A 99 3.80 17.78 -1.84
N ASN A 100 4.89 18.51 -1.63
CA ASN A 100 6.23 17.94 -1.79
C ASN A 100 6.69 17.23 -0.51
N LYS A 101 6.61 15.89 -0.52
CA LYS A 101 7.18 15.03 0.52
C LYS A 101 8.52 14.38 0.10
N GLY A 102 8.82 14.37 -1.19
CA GLY A 102 9.82 13.50 -1.80
C GLY A 102 9.37 12.04 -1.88
N GLY A 103 10.13 11.21 -2.60
CA GLY A 103 9.82 9.79 -2.82
C GLY A 103 9.92 8.90 -1.57
N HIS A 104 9.74 7.59 -1.76
CA HIS A 104 9.87 6.60 -0.68
C HIS A 104 11.33 6.43 -0.23
N ASP A 105 11.52 6.12 1.07
CA ASP A 105 12.85 5.97 1.69
C ASP A 105 13.42 4.55 1.54
N TYR A 106 12.57 3.52 1.57
CA TYR A 106 13.00 2.12 1.46
C TYR A 106 12.23 1.36 0.39
N PHE A 107 12.93 0.51 -0.36
CA PHE A 107 12.35 -0.31 -1.43
C PHE A 107 13.00 -1.69 -1.47
N ILE A 108 12.18 -2.72 -1.26
CA ILE A 108 12.55 -4.11 -1.50
C ILE A 108 11.50 -4.71 -2.42
N GLN A 109 11.93 -5.30 -3.53
CA GLN A 109 11.05 -6.05 -4.42
C GLN A 109 11.53 -7.48 -4.55
N ILE A 110 10.62 -8.44 -4.42
CA ILE A 110 10.83 -9.85 -4.77
C ILE A 110 9.94 -10.13 -5.97
N THR A 111 10.50 -10.49 -7.12
CA THR A 111 9.72 -10.69 -8.36
C THR A 111 10.33 -11.78 -9.22
N ALA A 112 9.48 -12.52 -9.94
CA ALA A 112 9.92 -13.40 -11.02
C ALA A 112 9.93 -12.68 -12.38
N ASP A 113 9.38 -11.47 -12.46
CA ASP A 113 9.28 -10.73 -13.72
C ASP A 113 10.59 -10.03 -14.08
N ALA A 114 10.85 -9.91 -15.37
CA ALA A 114 12.10 -9.41 -15.92
C ALA A 114 11.94 -8.01 -16.52
N PRO A 115 12.94 -7.11 -16.37
CA PRO A 115 12.81 -5.73 -16.85
C PRO A 115 12.65 -5.58 -18.37
N HIS A 116 13.22 -6.49 -19.16
CA HIS A 116 13.32 -6.35 -20.62
C HIS A 116 11.96 -6.42 -21.35
N TRP A 117 10.91 -6.89 -20.68
CA TRP A 117 9.55 -6.87 -21.24
C TRP A 117 8.87 -5.50 -21.16
N GLY A 118 9.45 -4.54 -20.44
CA GLY A 118 8.85 -3.21 -20.25
C GLY A 118 7.59 -3.21 -19.40
N GLY A 119 7.30 -4.31 -18.68
CA GLY A 119 6.18 -4.41 -17.78
C GLY A 119 6.44 -3.72 -16.44
N LEU A 120 5.39 -3.11 -15.86
CA LEU A 120 5.43 -2.51 -14.51
C LEU A 120 5.94 -3.49 -13.44
N SER A 121 5.59 -4.76 -13.56
CA SER A 121 5.99 -5.81 -12.62
C SER A 121 7.51 -5.98 -12.57
N GLY A 122 8.18 -6.03 -13.72
CA GLY A 122 9.65 -6.08 -13.83
C GLY A 122 10.36 -4.71 -13.76
N ALA A 123 9.62 -3.60 -13.72
CA ALA A 123 10.19 -2.25 -13.71
C ALA A 123 11.20 -2.03 -12.58
N THR A 124 12.39 -1.55 -12.95
CA THR A 124 13.52 -1.40 -12.01
C THR A 124 13.32 -0.24 -11.03
N PRO A 125 14.01 -0.23 -9.87
CA PRO A 125 13.97 0.90 -8.96
C PRO A 125 14.44 2.22 -9.62
N SER A 126 15.39 2.15 -10.54
CA SER A 126 15.87 3.31 -11.31
C SER A 126 14.76 3.95 -12.12
N GLU A 127 13.85 3.15 -12.68
CA GLU A 127 12.66 3.65 -13.36
C GLU A 127 11.69 4.30 -12.36
N ALA A 128 11.51 3.72 -11.17
CA ALA A 128 10.65 4.34 -10.15
C ALA A 128 11.18 5.71 -9.65
N VAL A 129 12.50 5.94 -9.67
CA VAL A 129 13.10 7.24 -9.36
C VAL A 129 12.72 8.31 -10.38
N SER A 130 12.62 7.99 -11.67
CA SER A 130 12.29 9.00 -12.70
C SER A 130 10.88 9.58 -12.52
N TRP A 131 9.98 8.80 -11.92
CA TRP A 131 8.61 9.22 -11.56
C TRP A 131 8.50 9.85 -10.17
N GLY A 132 9.61 10.09 -9.47
CA GLY A 132 9.62 10.59 -8.10
C GLY A 132 9.01 9.63 -7.08
N LYS A 133 8.81 8.35 -7.44
CA LYS A 133 8.26 7.33 -6.53
C LYS A 133 9.29 6.94 -5.47
N ILE A 134 10.58 6.93 -5.81
CA ILE A 134 11.69 6.67 -4.88
C ILE A 134 12.58 7.92 -4.85
N LYS A 135 13.13 8.25 -3.67
CA LYS A 135 14.08 9.38 -3.59
C LYS A 135 15.37 9.04 -4.35
N PRO A 136 15.93 9.95 -5.17
CA PRO A 136 17.12 9.66 -5.96
C PRO A 136 18.34 9.19 -5.15
N ASP A 137 18.54 9.75 -3.94
CA ASP A 137 19.65 9.42 -3.04
C ASP A 137 19.52 8.01 -2.43
N GLN A 138 18.31 7.45 -2.40
CA GLN A 138 18.02 6.12 -1.87
C GLN A 138 18.14 5.01 -2.92
N LEU A 139 18.36 5.36 -4.21
CA LEU A 139 18.42 4.38 -5.30
C LEU A 139 19.44 3.25 -5.03
N LYS A 140 20.61 3.62 -4.50
CA LYS A 140 21.71 2.69 -4.15
C LYS A 140 21.34 1.70 -3.03
N ASP A 141 20.35 2.05 -2.22
CA ASP A 141 19.89 1.27 -1.07
C ASP A 141 18.61 0.48 -1.38
N THR A 142 18.19 0.46 -2.66
CA THR A 142 17.08 -0.36 -3.14
C THR A 142 17.52 -1.79 -3.45
N VAL A 143 16.65 -2.76 -3.18
CA VAL A 143 16.94 -4.18 -3.40
C VAL A 143 15.89 -4.82 -4.29
N VAL A 144 16.32 -5.54 -5.33
CA VAL A 144 15.46 -6.40 -6.15
C VAL A 144 15.99 -7.82 -6.10
N ILE A 145 15.14 -8.75 -5.66
CA ILE A 145 15.38 -10.18 -5.65
C ILE A 145 14.61 -10.78 -6.82
N TYR A 146 15.33 -11.26 -7.84
CA TYR A 146 14.75 -12.01 -8.94
C TYR A 146 14.56 -13.46 -8.51
N GLY A 147 13.35 -13.81 -8.06
CA GLY A 147 13.05 -15.12 -7.52
C GLY A 147 11.64 -15.26 -6.98
N ASP A 148 11.29 -16.49 -6.61
CA ASP A 148 9.97 -16.84 -6.09
C ASP A 148 9.78 -16.31 -4.66
N SER A 149 8.65 -15.64 -4.42
CA SER A 149 8.30 -15.09 -3.10
C SER A 149 8.09 -16.17 -2.04
N THR A 150 7.69 -17.39 -2.44
CA THR A 150 7.54 -18.53 -1.54
C THR A 150 8.86 -19.01 -0.94
N ILE A 151 9.99 -18.66 -1.56
CA ILE A 151 11.35 -18.95 -1.05
C ILE A 151 11.89 -17.74 -0.29
N ALA A 152 11.86 -16.56 -0.92
CA ALA A 152 12.50 -15.37 -0.37
C ALA A 152 11.77 -14.81 0.87
N LEU A 153 10.42 -14.81 0.89
CA LEU A 153 9.66 -14.23 1.99
C LEU A 153 9.85 -14.99 3.31
N PRO A 154 9.79 -16.35 3.37
CA PRO A 154 10.04 -17.06 4.62
C PRO A 154 11.44 -16.81 5.18
N LEU A 155 12.47 -16.79 4.33
CA LEU A 155 13.85 -16.51 4.74
C LEU A 155 14.01 -15.08 5.29
N LEU A 156 13.47 -14.08 4.58
CA LEU A 156 13.49 -12.70 5.01
C LEU A 156 12.76 -12.51 6.34
N SER A 157 11.58 -13.13 6.48
CA SER A 157 10.76 -13.06 7.67
C SER A 157 11.44 -13.73 8.87
N ALA A 158 12.01 -14.92 8.68
CA ALA A 158 12.76 -15.63 9.73
C ALA A 158 13.94 -14.80 10.22
N TYR A 159 14.72 -14.21 9.31
CA TYR A 159 15.81 -13.31 9.67
C TYR A 159 15.31 -12.08 10.43
N ALA A 160 14.30 -11.38 9.90
CA ALA A 160 13.75 -10.18 10.53
C ALA A 160 13.22 -10.44 11.94
N ILE A 161 12.47 -11.53 12.14
CA ILE A 161 11.95 -11.93 13.45
C ILE A 161 13.10 -12.28 14.41
N SER A 162 14.17 -12.92 13.92
CA SER A 162 15.32 -13.30 14.77
C SER A 162 16.21 -12.13 15.20
N LYS A 163 16.20 -11.02 14.44
CA LYS A 163 17.12 -9.88 14.64
C LYS A 163 16.44 -8.62 15.13
N ALA A 164 15.17 -8.41 14.78
CA ALA A 164 14.45 -7.19 15.11
C ALA A 164 13.74 -7.32 16.47
N GLN A 165 13.75 -6.24 17.23
CA GLN A 165 12.92 -6.11 18.42
C GLN A 165 11.50 -5.67 18.04
N PRO A 166 10.46 -6.11 18.79
CA PRO A 166 9.11 -5.61 18.60
C PRO A 166 9.05 -4.09 18.68
N ARG A 167 8.29 -3.47 17.79
CA ARG A 167 8.09 -2.02 17.76
C ARG A 167 6.68 -1.67 18.26
N PRO A 168 6.49 -0.50 18.90
CA PRO A 168 5.16 -0.01 19.20
C PRO A 168 4.29 0.02 17.93
N ARG A 169 3.05 -0.43 18.07
CA ARG A 169 2.08 -0.43 16.97
C ARG A 169 1.72 1.01 16.62
N LYS A 170 1.55 1.28 15.32
CA LYS A 170 1.16 2.61 14.82
C LYS A 170 -0.35 2.83 14.81
N GLU A 171 -1.13 1.74 14.94
CA GLU A 171 -2.60 1.76 14.98
C GLU A 171 -3.22 2.53 13.78
N LEU A 172 -2.65 2.35 12.58
CA LEU A 172 -2.93 3.19 11.41
C LEU A 172 -4.41 3.23 11.03
N PHE A 173 -5.11 2.09 11.11
CA PHE A 173 -6.54 2.03 10.79
C PHE A 173 -7.39 2.86 11.76
N ALA A 174 -7.02 2.91 13.05
CA ALA A 174 -7.71 3.72 14.04
C ALA A 174 -7.49 5.22 13.82
N ARG A 175 -6.36 5.58 13.21
CA ARG A 175 -5.95 6.97 12.94
C ARG A 175 -6.36 7.47 11.56
N ARG A 176 -7.01 6.66 10.72
CA ARG A 176 -7.31 7.00 9.32
C ARG A 176 -7.99 8.37 9.13
N GLU A 177 -8.92 8.72 10.01
CA GLU A 177 -9.67 9.98 9.94
C GLU A 177 -8.79 11.21 10.25
N GLU A 178 -7.93 11.10 11.27
CA GLU A 178 -6.90 12.10 11.61
C GLU A 178 -5.92 12.31 10.44
N LEU A 179 -5.44 11.20 9.85
CA LEU A 179 -4.49 11.24 8.74
C LEU A 179 -5.13 11.87 7.49
N LEU A 180 -6.38 11.53 7.18
CA LEU A 180 -7.14 12.11 6.08
C LEU A 180 -7.41 13.61 6.27
N ALA A 181 -7.68 14.05 7.50
CA ALA A 181 -7.81 15.48 7.81
C ALA A 181 -6.48 16.21 7.54
N THR A 182 -5.36 15.64 7.98
CA THR A 182 -4.02 16.19 7.70
C THR A 182 -3.73 16.32 6.20
N LEU A 183 -4.13 15.32 5.40
CA LEU A 183 -3.98 15.38 3.94
C LEU A 183 -4.82 16.50 3.32
N LYS A 184 -6.07 16.68 3.77
CA LYS A 184 -6.95 17.75 3.30
C LYS A 184 -6.36 19.13 3.61
N ASP A 185 -5.88 19.33 4.83
CA ASP A 185 -5.26 20.60 5.24
C ASP A 185 -4.02 20.90 4.40
N ALA A 186 -3.17 19.90 4.17
CA ALA A 186 -1.99 20.04 3.31
C ALA A 186 -2.35 20.35 1.85
N TYR A 187 -3.43 19.73 1.33
CA TYR A 187 -3.92 20.01 -0.01
C TYR A 187 -4.45 21.44 -0.16
N GLU A 188 -5.17 21.96 0.83
CA GLU A 188 -5.66 23.35 0.79
C GLU A 188 -4.51 24.38 0.76
N VAL A 189 -3.36 24.04 1.36
CA VAL A 189 -2.14 24.84 1.23
C VAL A 189 -1.53 24.67 -0.17
N GLY A 190 -1.36 23.43 -0.64
CA GLY A 190 -0.76 23.12 -1.95
C GLY A 190 -1.54 23.72 -3.12
N LYS A 191 -2.88 23.76 -3.03
CA LYS A 191 -3.76 24.35 -4.04
C LYS A 191 -3.48 25.84 -4.28
N LYS A 192 -3.07 26.59 -3.25
CA LYS A 192 -2.75 28.03 -3.36
C LYS A 192 -1.43 28.29 -4.09
N VAL A 193 -0.51 27.34 -4.06
CA VAL A 193 0.82 27.43 -4.72
C VAL A 193 0.74 27.06 -6.20
N ARG A 194 -0.35 26.40 -6.61
CA ARG A 194 -0.58 25.90 -7.97
C ARG A 194 -1.22 26.94 -8.90
N ILE A 195 -1.58 28.12 -8.39
CA ILE A 195 -2.15 29.26 -9.13
C ILE A 195 -1.01 30.19 -9.57
#